data_AF-A0A9E1MWK8-F1
#
_entry.id   AF-A0A9E1MWK8-F1
#
_cell.length_a   1.000
_cell.length_b   1.000
_cell.length_c   1.000
_cell.angle_alpha   90.00
_cell.angle_beta   90.00
_cell.angle_gamma   90.00
#
_symmetry.space_group_name_H-M   'P 1'
#
loop_
_entity.id
_entity.type
_entity.pdbx_description
1 polymer ?
#
loop_
_entity_poly.entity_id
_entity_poly.type
_entity_poly.pdbx_seq_one_letter_code
_entity_poly.pdbx_strand_id
1 'polypeptide(L)'
;MKECENYEVKDEHIRTRFLIGAMLMNVEYYIDHVYKPQENYLTWTLDYTRESDLDDSVGFWWVEAIEGKPGWTRVFYSVEVKLRGWIPAAVENMIAKQGLPKATAWVKLESEKAAGTAVPEEE
;
A
#
# COMPACT_ATOMS: atom_id res chain seq x y z
N MET A 1 11.01 -0.09 -0.78
CA MET A 1 10.67 0.88 0.27
C MET A 1 11.97 1.21 1.00
N LYS A 2 12.28 2.48 1.27
CA LYS A 2 13.43 2.84 2.13
C LYS A 2 12.98 2.99 3.57
N GLU A 3 11.91 3.75 3.80
CA GLU A 3 11.33 3.94 5.13
C GLU A 3 9.81 3.88 5.05
N CYS A 4 9.20 3.33 6.10
CA CYS A 4 7.75 3.26 6.31
C CYS A 4 7.52 3.33 7.82
N GLU A 5 6.96 4.43 8.30
CA GLU A 5 6.80 4.69 9.73
C GLU A 5 5.45 5.31 10.03
N ASN A 6 4.74 4.74 11.00
CA ASN A 6 3.52 5.34 11.53
C ASN A 6 3.90 6.44 12.52
N TYR A 7 3.57 7.68 12.19
CA TYR A 7 3.82 8.82 13.08
C TYR A 7 2.59 9.15 13.94
N GLU A 8 1.41 8.62 13.60
CA GLU A 8 0.21 8.69 14.43
C GLU A 8 -0.66 7.45 14.21
N VAL A 9 -1.14 6.87 15.31
CA VAL A 9 -2.19 5.84 15.29
C VAL A 9 -3.23 6.26 16.31
N LYS A 10 -4.42 6.60 15.83
CA LYS A 10 -5.48 7.11 16.69
C LYS A 10 -6.84 6.72 16.12
N ASP A 11 -7.66 6.10 16.96
CA ASP A 11 -8.98 5.61 16.58
C ASP A 11 -8.87 4.68 15.34
N GLU A 12 -9.55 5.02 14.25
CA GLU A 12 -9.49 4.30 12.98
C GLU A 12 -8.42 4.85 12.04
N HIS A 13 -7.73 5.94 12.43
CA HIS A 13 -6.73 6.60 11.61
C HIS A 13 -5.33 6.06 11.86
N ILE A 14 -4.64 5.69 10.78
CA ILE A 14 -3.23 5.30 10.79
C ILE A 14 -2.50 6.20 9.82
N ARG A 15 -1.68 7.11 10.36
CA ARG A 15 -0.94 8.06 9.54
C ARG A 15 0.51 7.65 9.39
N THR A 16 0.93 7.53 8.14
CA THR A 16 2.19 6.88 7.78
C THR A 16 3.02 7.77 6.89
N ARG A 17 4.31 7.85 7.19
CA ARG A 17 5.33 8.46 6.34
C ARG A 17 5.96 7.38 5.48
N PHE A 18 6.03 7.62 4.19
CA PHE A 18 6.68 6.76 3.21
C PHE A 18 7.87 7.47 2.59
N LEU A 19 9.00 6.76 2.50
CA LEU A 19 10.16 7.18 1.71
C LEU A 19 10.49 6.10 0.70
N ILE A 20 10.31 6.41 -0.58
CA ILE A 20 10.66 5.51 -1.68
C ILE A 20 11.95 5.99 -2.32
N GLY A 21 12.95 5.11 -2.38
CA GLY A 21 14.10 5.29 -3.25
C GLY A 21 13.75 4.91 -4.68
N ALA A 22 13.91 5.86 -5.61
CA ALA A 22 13.70 5.68 -7.04
C ALA A 22 14.92 6.20 -7.81
N MET A 23 15.76 5.31 -8.33
CA MET A 23 17.05 5.66 -8.94
C MET A 23 17.91 6.53 -8.00
N LEU A 24 18.28 7.75 -8.41
CA LEU A 24 19.07 8.72 -7.64
C LEU A 24 18.21 9.69 -6.81
N MET A 25 16.90 9.47 -6.74
CA MET A 25 15.96 10.35 -6.06
C MET A 25 15.24 9.62 -4.92
N ASN A 26 14.76 10.40 -3.95
CA ASN A 26 13.79 9.93 -2.98
C ASN A 26 12.46 10.61 -3.28
N VAL A 27 11.37 9.86 -3.12
CA VAL A 27 10.00 10.37 -3.18
C VAL A 27 9.42 10.16 -1.78
N GLU A 28 9.11 11.25 -1.11
CA GLU A 28 8.56 11.28 0.24
C GLU A 28 7.09 11.68 0.22
N TYR A 29 6.25 10.94 0.92
CA TYR A 29 4.82 11.26 1.00
C TYR A 29 4.17 10.72 2.27
N TYR A 30 3.04 11.32 2.62
CA TYR A 30 2.33 11.08 3.85
C TYR A 30 0.91 10.62 3.53
N ILE A 31 0.47 9.54 4.16
CA ILE A 31 -0.84 8.93 3.92
C ILE A 31 -1.63 8.91 5.22
N ASP A 32 -2.91 9.24 5.16
CA ASP A 32 -3.90 9.03 6.22
C ASP A 32 -4.77 7.82 5.83
N HIS A 33 -4.61 6.71 6.55
CA HIS A 33 -5.43 5.51 6.34
C HIS A 33 -6.62 5.53 7.30
N VAL A 34 -7.78 5.06 6.83
CA VAL A 34 -8.94 4.76 7.66
C VAL A 34 -9.14 3.25 7.70
N TYR A 35 -8.90 2.64 8.84
CA TYR A 35 -8.97 1.20 9.07
C TYR A 35 -10.30 0.80 9.70
N LYS A 36 -11.10 0.02 8.97
CA LYS A 36 -12.46 -0.40 9.34
C LYS A 36 -12.57 -1.93 9.35
N PRO A 37 -11.96 -2.62 10.34
CA PRO A 37 -11.92 -4.08 10.35
C PRO A 37 -13.30 -4.73 10.46
N GLN A 38 -14.26 -4.09 11.13
CA GLN A 38 -15.63 -4.59 11.26
C GLN A 38 -16.38 -4.58 9.91
N GLU A 39 -15.94 -3.73 8.97
CA GLU A 39 -16.49 -3.61 7.63
C GLU A 39 -15.57 -4.25 6.57
N ASN A 40 -14.47 -4.88 6.99
CA ASN A 40 -13.48 -5.57 6.17
C ASN A 40 -12.75 -4.70 5.14
N TYR A 41 -12.60 -3.40 5.36
CA TYR A 41 -11.84 -2.54 4.46
C TYR A 41 -10.85 -1.61 5.17
N LEU A 42 -9.92 -1.10 4.38
CA LEU A 42 -9.02 -0.02 4.73
C LEU A 42 -8.98 0.93 3.52
N THR A 43 -9.24 2.21 3.73
CA THR A 43 -9.07 3.23 2.68
C THR A 43 -7.91 4.14 3.03
N TRP A 44 -7.43 4.89 2.06
CA TRP A 44 -6.45 5.94 2.34
C TRP A 44 -6.60 7.13 1.42
N THR A 45 -6.12 8.28 1.92
CA THR A 45 -5.88 9.49 1.15
C THR A 45 -4.49 10.03 1.45
N LEU A 46 -3.97 10.95 0.63
CA LEU A 46 -2.82 11.76 0.99
C LEU A 46 -3.14 12.54 2.27
N ASP A 47 -2.18 12.63 3.20
CA ASP A 47 -2.30 13.57 4.32
C ASP A 47 -1.98 14.98 3.83
N TYR A 48 -3.03 15.71 3.49
CA TYR A 48 -2.95 17.09 3.01
C TYR A 48 -2.48 18.10 4.05
N THR A 49 -2.32 17.69 5.32
CA THR A 49 -1.73 18.56 6.35
C THR A 49 -0.20 18.57 6.32
N ARG A 50 0.41 17.70 5.49
CA ARG A 50 1.87 17.57 5.33
C ARG A 50 2.31 17.75 3.89
N GLU A 51 3.53 18.24 3.71
CA GLU A 51 4.12 18.36 2.39
C GLU A 51 4.56 16.98 1.87
N SER A 52 4.00 16.57 0.74
CA SER A 52 4.36 15.33 0.02
C SER A 52 4.86 15.66 -1.38
N ASP A 53 5.71 14.80 -1.93
CA ASP A 53 6.14 14.82 -3.34
C ASP A 53 5.04 14.35 -4.31
N LEU A 54 3.93 13.83 -3.77
CA LEU A 54 2.71 13.51 -4.50
C LEU A 54 1.74 14.69 -4.44
N ASP A 55 0.97 14.89 -5.52
CA ASP A 55 -0.18 15.80 -5.53
C ASP A 55 -1.42 15.14 -4.93
N ASP A 56 -1.57 13.83 -5.13
CA ASP A 56 -2.70 13.04 -4.60
C ASP A 56 -2.33 11.55 -4.52
N SER A 57 -2.97 10.84 -3.61
CA SER A 57 -2.93 9.40 -3.49
C SER A 57 -4.21 8.95 -2.80
N VAL A 58 -5.01 8.14 -3.48
CA VAL A 58 -6.23 7.56 -2.91
C VAL A 58 -6.30 6.08 -3.24
N GLY A 59 -6.96 5.31 -2.38
CA GLY A 59 -7.17 3.90 -2.67
C GLY A 59 -7.84 3.15 -1.56
N PHE A 60 -7.96 1.84 -1.77
CA PHE A 60 -8.56 0.95 -0.79
C PHE A 60 -8.04 -0.48 -0.89
N TRP A 61 -8.12 -1.15 0.25
CA TRP A 61 -8.15 -2.58 0.42
C TRP A 61 -9.55 -2.97 0.88
N TRP A 62 -10.12 -4.02 0.29
CA TRP A 62 -11.35 -4.64 0.79
C TRP A 62 -11.22 -6.15 0.72
N VAL A 63 -11.66 -6.85 1.75
CA VAL A 63 -11.57 -8.31 1.83
C VAL A 63 -12.94 -8.95 2.00
N GLU A 64 -13.17 -10.05 1.29
CA GLU A 64 -14.40 -10.84 1.39
C GLU A 64 -14.08 -12.34 1.48
N ALA A 65 -14.88 -13.06 2.26
CA ALA A 65 -14.87 -14.52 2.24
C ALA A 65 -15.46 -15.01 0.91
N ILE A 66 -14.90 -16.08 0.36
CA ILE A 66 -15.42 -16.67 -0.88
C ILE A 66 -16.42 -17.77 -0.54
N GLU A 67 -17.66 -17.61 -1.01
CA GLU A 67 -18.71 -18.62 -0.83
C GLU A 67 -18.25 -19.98 -1.37
N GLY A 68 -18.42 -21.03 -0.54
CA GLY A 68 -18.00 -22.39 -0.89
C GLY A 68 -16.50 -22.66 -0.82
N LYS A 69 -15.66 -21.70 -0.36
CA LYS A 69 -14.21 -21.90 -0.18
C LYS A 69 -13.72 -21.45 1.20
N PRO A 70 -13.96 -22.24 2.26
CA PRO A 70 -13.46 -21.93 3.60
C PRO A 70 -11.93 -21.77 3.60
N GLY A 71 -11.44 -20.77 4.34
CA GLY A 71 -10.01 -20.45 4.39
C GLY A 71 -9.47 -19.65 3.21
N TRP A 72 -10.32 -19.32 2.22
CA TRP A 72 -9.96 -18.43 1.11
C TRP A 72 -10.62 -17.07 1.26
N THR A 73 -9.83 -16.04 1.00
CA THR A 73 -10.25 -14.64 1.02
C THR A 73 -10.00 -14.03 -0.35
N ARG A 74 -10.98 -13.32 -0.91
CA ARG A 74 -10.75 -12.43 -2.04
C ARG A 74 -10.35 -11.07 -1.50
N VAL A 75 -9.30 -10.52 -2.10
CA VAL A 75 -8.79 -9.18 -1.77
C VAL A 75 -8.97 -8.29 -2.99
N PHE A 76 -9.67 -7.17 -2.80
CA PHE A 76 -9.76 -6.09 -3.77
C PHE A 76 -8.77 -5.01 -3.38
N TYR A 77 -8.02 -4.54 -4.37
CA TYR A 77 -7.06 -3.46 -4.21
C TYR A 77 -7.23 -2.48 -5.36
N SER A 78 -7.30 -1.18 -5.03
CA SER A 78 -7.24 -0.10 -6.00
C SER A 78 -6.38 1.02 -5.45
N VAL A 79 -5.66 1.68 -6.36
CA VAL A 79 -4.89 2.88 -6.03
C VAL A 79 -4.89 3.82 -7.22
N GLU A 80 -5.05 5.11 -6.93
CA GLU A 80 -4.83 6.21 -7.86
C GLU A 80 -3.79 7.13 -7.23
N VAL A 81 -2.74 7.47 -7.98
CA VAL A 81 -1.64 8.33 -7.52
C VAL A 81 -1.42 9.42 -8.55
N LYS A 82 -1.33 10.65 -8.08
CA LYS A 82 -0.94 11.80 -8.88
C LYS A 82 0.43 12.28 -8.42
N LEU A 83 1.40 12.18 -9.31
CA LEU A 83 2.77 12.63 -9.08
C LEU A 83 2.91 14.13 -9.39
N ARG A 84 3.75 14.84 -8.63
CA ARG A 84 4.07 16.24 -8.94
C ARG A 84 4.76 16.36 -10.31
N GLY A 85 4.46 17.44 -11.02
CA GLY A 85 4.96 17.67 -12.39
C GLY A 85 6.48 17.81 -12.56
N TRP A 86 7.25 17.97 -11.47
CA TRP A 86 8.72 17.99 -11.52
C TRP A 86 9.35 16.58 -11.51
N ILE A 87 8.56 15.54 -11.21
CA ILE A 87 9.04 14.15 -11.15
C ILE A 87 9.36 13.67 -12.58
N PRO A 88 10.58 13.13 -12.83
CA PRO A 88 10.93 12.64 -14.16
C PRO A 88 10.04 11.48 -14.62
N ALA A 89 9.69 11.47 -15.91
CA ALA A 89 8.84 10.44 -16.52
C ALA A 89 9.34 9.01 -16.30
N ALA A 90 10.65 8.80 -16.17
CA ALA A 90 11.21 7.48 -15.89
C ALA A 90 10.87 6.98 -14.46
N VAL A 91 10.81 7.89 -13.48
CA VAL A 91 10.37 7.59 -12.11
C VAL A 91 8.86 7.32 -12.08
N GLU A 92 8.08 8.15 -12.76
CA GLU A 92 6.63 7.94 -12.92
C GLU A 92 6.31 6.57 -13.53
N ASN A 93 6.95 6.22 -14.65
CA ASN A 93 6.78 4.92 -15.29
C ASN A 93 7.18 3.74 -14.38
N MET A 94 8.21 3.91 -13.55
CA MET A 94 8.62 2.90 -12.59
C MET A 94 7.55 2.70 -11.51
N ILE A 95 7.03 3.79 -10.95
CA ILE A 95 5.96 3.74 -9.93
C ILE A 95 4.70 3.10 -10.53
N ALA A 96 4.29 3.49 -11.74
CA ALA A 96 3.12 2.93 -12.41
C ALA A 96 3.27 1.42 -12.69
N LYS A 97 4.44 0.98 -13.19
CA LYS A 97 4.66 -0.43 -13.58
C LYS A 97 4.93 -1.34 -12.39
N GLN A 98 5.65 -0.86 -11.38
CA GLN A 98 6.14 -1.70 -10.27
C GLN A 98 5.40 -1.44 -8.97
N GLY A 99 4.69 -0.32 -8.83
CA GLY A 99 4.01 0.07 -7.61
C GLY A 99 3.00 -0.97 -7.18
N LEU A 100 2.08 -1.36 -8.07
CA LEU A 100 1.06 -2.36 -7.77
C LEU A 100 1.66 -3.74 -7.43
N PRO A 101 2.52 -4.36 -8.26
CA PRO A 101 3.12 -5.65 -7.92
C PRO A 101 3.89 -5.63 -6.60
N LYS A 102 4.64 -4.55 -6.30
CA LYS A 102 5.41 -4.45 -5.05
C LYS A 102 4.51 -4.21 -3.84
N ALA A 103 3.42 -3.44 -4.01
CA ALA A 103 2.46 -3.17 -2.94
C ALA A 103 1.69 -4.42 -2.51
N THR A 104 1.49 -5.38 -3.41
CA THR A 104 0.70 -6.59 -3.14
C THR A 104 1.51 -7.87 -2.99
N ALA A 105 2.80 -7.90 -3.39
CA ALA A 105 3.63 -9.11 -3.35
C ALA A 105 3.71 -9.78 -1.96
N TRP A 106 3.79 -8.97 -0.90
CA TRP A 106 3.87 -9.47 0.48
C TRP A 106 2.57 -10.17 0.93
N VAL A 107 1.41 -9.80 0.35
CA VAL A 107 0.10 -10.34 0.76
C VAL A 107 0.04 -11.84 0.53
N LYS A 108 0.53 -12.31 -0.62
CA LYS A 108 0.58 -13.75 -0.92
C LYS A 108 1.43 -14.49 0.10
N LEU A 109 2.65 -14.02 0.31
CA LEU A 109 3.61 -14.64 1.22
C LEU A 109 3.04 -14.76 2.63
N GLU A 110 2.52 -13.65 3.18
CA GLU A 110 1.99 -13.63 4.54
C GLU A 110 0.67 -14.43 4.67
N SER A 111 -0.17 -14.43 3.64
CA SER A 111 -1.40 -15.25 3.63
C SER A 111 -1.08 -16.75 3.62
N GLU A 112 -0.09 -17.18 2.83
CA GLU A 112 0.33 -18.58 2.76
C GLU A 112 1.03 -19.03 4.04
N LYS A 113 1.83 -18.16 4.66
CA LYS A 113 2.39 -18.42 6.00
C LYS A 113 1.29 -18.61 7.03
N ALA A 114 0.31 -17.70 7.08
CA ALA A 114 -0.81 -17.78 8.00
C ALA A 114 -1.68 -19.04 7.76
N ALA A 115 -1.82 -19.47 6.50
CA ALA A 115 -2.53 -20.70 6.13
C ALA A 115 -1.72 -21.98 6.36
N GLY A 116 -0.41 -21.89 6.67
CA GLY A 116 0.48 -23.04 6.77
C GLY A 116 0.81 -23.70 5.44
N THR A 117 0.66 -22.98 4.32
CA THR A 117 0.89 -23.48 2.95
C THR A 117 2.12 -22.84 2.28
N ALA A 118 2.91 -22.05 3.01
CA ALA A 118 4.13 -21.45 2.48
C ALA A 118 5.14 -22.55 2.08
N VAL A 119 5.62 -22.48 0.84
CA VAL A 119 6.73 -23.34 0.38
C VAL A 119 8.04 -22.67 0.82
N PRO A 120 8.98 -23.39 1.45
CA PRO A 120 10.30 -22.84 1.76
C PRO A 120 10.98 -22.35 0.47
N GLU A 121 11.57 -21.16 0.47
CA GLU A 121 12.46 -20.75 -0.62
C GLU A 121 13.67 -21.71 -0.65
N GLU A 122 13.92 -22.37 -1.78
CA GLU A 122 15.17 -23.11 -2.00
C GLU A 122 16.33 -22.11 -2.02
N GLU A 123 17.33 -22.34 -1.17
CA GLU A 123 18.57 -21.52 -1.04
C GLU A 123 19.42 -21.48 -2.32
#